data_AF-W2YKK8-F1
#
_entry.id   AF-W2YKK8-F1
#
_cell.length_a   1.000
_cell.length_b   1.000
_cell.length_c   1.000
_cell.angle_alpha   90.00
_cell.angle_beta   90.00
_cell.angle_gamma   90.00
#
_symmetry.space_group_name_H-M   'P 1'
#
loop_
_entity.id
_entity.type
_entity.pdbx_description
1 polymer ?
#
loop_
_entity_poly.entity_id
_entity_poly.type
_entity_poly.pdbx_seq_one_letter_code
_entity_poly.pdbx_strand_id
1 'polypeptide(L)'
;MDLKGLWDATVGEYVRWDLWPAYLSAVLVWGLTSPLRDVDVAFTLQVWRVTRMNGDLWRLSTLRFNDMIINEELRGLDGPTYAYALWNGLFAVPELVLRDRQEEYGRYAYVLRSWWTAYRVTYGEYLPCLTVLTFRSVGRYVCAFGEAIAAMWGRCYEFGEGGFWIAVILVSLSLFLPMALYDA
;
A
#
# COMPACT_ATOMS: atom_id res chain seq x y z
N MET A 1 -4.38 71.58 29.99
CA MET A 1 -5.19 70.57 29.31
C MET A 1 -5.40 69.45 30.31
N ASP A 2 -6.64 69.30 30.79
CA ASP A 2 -6.97 68.43 31.91
C ASP A 2 -7.15 66.98 31.42
N LEU A 3 -6.10 66.17 31.62
CA LEU A 3 -6.04 64.76 31.21
C LEU A 3 -7.09 63.89 31.91
N LYS A 4 -7.65 64.36 33.04
CA LYS A 4 -8.60 63.60 33.85
C LYS A 4 -10.00 63.55 33.21
N GLY A 5 -10.47 64.68 32.69
CA GLY A 5 -11.77 64.77 32.01
C GLY A 5 -11.79 64.04 30.67
N LEU A 6 -10.65 63.94 29.98
CA LEU A 6 -10.55 63.24 28.70
C LEU A 6 -10.53 61.72 28.91
N TRP A 7 -9.90 61.24 29.98
CA TRP A 7 -9.93 59.83 30.39
C TRP A 7 -11.33 59.37 30.82
N ASP A 8 -12.02 60.14 31.67
CA ASP A 8 -13.38 59.81 32.11
C ASP A 8 -14.40 59.84 30.95
N ALA A 9 -14.27 60.80 30.03
CA ALA A 9 -15.19 60.92 28.90
C ALA A 9 -15.01 59.80 27.86
N THR A 10 -13.77 59.37 27.58
CA THR A 10 -13.51 58.36 26.54
C THR A 10 -13.53 56.92 27.05
N VAL A 11 -13.08 56.67 28.29
CA VAL A 11 -13.09 55.32 28.88
C VAL A 11 -14.44 55.00 29.51
N GLY A 12 -15.11 55.98 30.12
CA GLY A 12 -16.43 55.80 30.73
C GLY A 12 -17.55 55.50 29.73
N GLU A 13 -17.39 55.93 28.47
CA GLU A 13 -18.35 55.66 27.39
C GLU A 13 -18.18 54.24 26.80
N TYR A 14 -16.97 53.67 26.86
CA TYR A 14 -16.65 52.32 26.36
C TYR A 14 -16.71 51.22 27.44
N VAL A 15 -16.49 51.58 28.71
CA VAL A 15 -16.48 50.63 29.84
C VAL A 15 -17.68 50.89 30.73
N ARG A 16 -18.76 50.13 30.51
CA ARG A 16 -19.89 50.14 31.44
C ARG A 16 -19.49 49.41 32.71
N TRP A 17 -19.39 50.13 33.82
CA TRP A 17 -19.02 49.57 35.12
C TRP A 17 -19.95 48.43 35.58
N ASP A 18 -21.21 48.41 35.15
CA ASP A 18 -22.16 47.32 35.45
C ASP A 18 -21.77 45.96 34.83
N LEU A 19 -20.92 45.96 33.80
CA LEU A 19 -20.44 44.74 33.11
C LEU A 19 -19.10 44.23 33.65
N TRP A 20 -18.58 44.80 34.73
CA TRP A 20 -17.30 44.36 35.32
C TRP A 20 -17.17 42.84 35.55
N PRO A 21 -18.21 42.08 35.96
CA PRO A 21 -18.11 40.64 36.13
C PRO A 21 -17.96 39.91 34.79
N ALA A 22 -18.61 40.44 33.74
CA ALA A 22 -18.51 39.90 32.38
C ALA A 22 -17.13 40.17 31.78
N TYR A 23 -16.54 41.35 32.01
CA TYR A 23 -15.18 41.65 31.59
C TYR A 23 -14.15 40.75 32.28
N LEU A 24 -14.28 40.53 33.61
CA LEU A 24 -13.40 39.59 34.32
C LEU A 24 -13.55 38.16 33.83
N SER A 25 -14.78 37.72 33.57
CA SER A 25 -15.05 36.40 33.01
C SER A 25 -14.43 36.25 31.62
N ALA A 26 -14.54 37.28 30.78
CA ALA A 26 -13.94 37.30 29.45
C ALA A 26 -12.41 37.26 29.51
N VAL A 27 -11.77 38.00 30.42
CA VAL A 27 -10.31 37.98 30.62
C VAL A 27 -9.85 36.62 31.16
N LEU A 28 -10.60 36.02 32.09
CA LEU A 28 -10.32 34.67 32.60
C LEU A 28 -10.43 33.62 31.49
N VAL A 29 -11.53 33.62 30.73
CA VAL A 29 -11.72 32.71 29.60
C VAL A 29 -10.64 32.93 28.53
N TRP A 30 -10.30 34.17 28.24
CA TRP A 30 -9.25 34.52 27.29
C TRP A 30 -7.87 34.04 27.75
N GLY A 31 -7.53 34.26 29.03
CA GLY A 31 -6.29 33.78 29.62
C GLY A 31 -6.20 32.25 29.65
N LEU A 32 -7.31 31.56 29.94
CA LEU A 32 -7.38 30.10 29.97
C LEU A 32 -7.27 29.48 28.57
N THR A 33 -7.86 30.13 27.55
CA THR A 33 -7.90 29.62 26.18
C THR A 33 -6.73 30.06 25.31
N SER A 34 -6.05 31.17 25.64
CA SER A 34 -4.82 31.63 24.94
C SER A 34 -3.76 30.53 24.78
N PRO A 35 -3.33 29.80 25.83
CA PRO A 35 -2.32 28.77 25.67
C PRO A 35 -2.78 27.61 24.77
N LEU A 36 -4.08 27.28 24.80
CA LEU A 36 -4.65 26.26 23.91
C LEU A 36 -4.59 26.72 22.45
N ARG A 37 -4.95 27.98 22.17
CA ARG A 37 -4.88 28.56 20.83
C ARG A 37 -3.44 28.62 20.31
N ASP A 38 -2.48 28.97 21.16
CA ASP A 38 -1.07 29.01 20.78
C ASP A 38 -0.55 27.61 20.44
N VAL A 39 -0.93 26.59 21.22
CA VAL A 39 -0.61 25.19 20.94
C VAL A 39 -1.27 24.73 19.64
N ASP A 40 -2.54 25.04 19.42
CA ASP A 40 -3.28 24.67 18.21
C ASP A 40 -2.66 25.30 16.96
N VAL A 41 -2.29 26.59 17.02
CA VAL A 41 -1.62 27.29 15.93
C VAL A 41 -0.23 26.69 15.67
N ALA A 42 0.56 26.47 16.72
CA ALA A 42 1.90 25.88 16.60
C ALA A 42 1.82 24.47 15.99
N PHE A 43 0.88 23.64 16.47
CA PHE A 43 0.64 22.31 15.95
C PHE A 43 0.21 22.36 14.48
N THR A 44 -0.75 23.21 14.13
CA THR A 44 -1.24 23.39 12.76
C THR A 44 -0.11 23.81 11.82
N LEU A 45 0.75 24.74 12.25
CA LEU A 45 1.92 25.17 11.46
C LEU A 45 2.93 24.04 11.26
N GLN A 46 3.17 23.21 12.28
CA GLN A 46 4.07 22.06 12.17
C GLN A 46 3.49 20.99 11.22
N VAL A 47 2.21 20.65 11.38
CA VAL A 47 1.51 19.72 10.47
C VAL A 47 1.55 20.26 9.04
N TRP A 48 1.26 21.54 8.84
CA TRP A 48 1.33 22.18 7.53
C TRP A 48 2.74 22.11 6.92
N ARG A 49 3.78 22.37 7.73
CA ARG A 49 5.18 22.25 7.29
C ARG A 49 5.48 20.83 6.79
N VAL A 50 5.11 19.80 7.56
CA VAL A 50 5.36 18.40 7.19
C VAL A 50 4.53 18.00 5.96
N THR A 51 3.27 18.41 5.88
CA THR A 51 2.42 18.15 4.70
C THR A 51 3.00 18.79 3.45
N ARG A 52 3.47 20.04 3.54
CA ARG A 52 4.13 20.73 2.43
C ARG A 52 5.41 20.03 2.00
N MET A 53 6.25 19.63 2.95
CA MET A 53 7.49 18.89 2.67
C MET A 53 7.20 17.55 1.98
N ASN A 54 6.19 16.81 2.44
CA ASN A 54 5.77 15.58 1.78
C ASN A 54 5.24 15.84 0.37
N GLY A 55 4.40 16.86 0.20
CA GLY A 55 3.87 17.22 -1.12
C GLY A 55 4.97 17.56 -2.13
N ASP A 56 5.98 18.32 -1.71
CA ASP A 56 7.12 18.68 -2.58
C ASP A 56 7.98 17.46 -2.93
N LEU A 57 8.27 16.59 -1.93
CA LEU A 57 8.96 15.33 -2.17
C LEU A 57 8.22 14.45 -3.17
N TRP A 58 6.91 14.28 -3.01
CA TRP A 58 6.08 13.50 -3.94
C TRP A 58 6.15 14.07 -5.35
N ARG A 59 5.95 15.39 -5.49
CA ARG A 59 6.01 16.07 -6.80
C ARG A 59 7.37 15.86 -7.48
N LEU A 60 8.47 16.07 -6.77
CA LEU A 60 9.82 15.91 -7.31
C LEU A 60 10.14 14.46 -7.65
N SER A 61 9.69 13.52 -6.82
CA SER A 61 9.86 12.08 -7.07
C SER A 61 9.08 11.66 -8.32
N THR A 62 7.84 12.13 -8.49
CA THR A 62 7.05 11.85 -9.69
C THR A 62 7.71 12.41 -10.95
N LEU A 63 8.26 13.62 -10.89
CA LEU A 63 8.98 14.20 -12.03
C LEU A 63 10.20 13.36 -12.42
N ARG A 64 11.06 13.01 -11.47
CA ARG A 64 12.22 12.16 -11.73
C ARG A 64 11.86 10.75 -12.20
N PHE A 65 10.79 10.19 -11.66
CA PHE A 65 10.31 8.88 -12.09
C PHE A 65 9.76 8.92 -13.51
N ASN A 66 9.04 9.99 -13.87
CA ASN A 66 8.59 10.22 -15.23
C ASN A 66 9.76 10.38 -16.21
N ASP A 67 10.80 11.11 -15.83
CA ASP A 67 12.04 11.21 -16.63
C ASP A 67 12.68 9.84 -16.85
N MET A 68 12.70 8.99 -15.82
CA MET A 68 13.20 7.61 -15.92
C MET A 68 12.35 6.75 -16.88
N ILE A 69 11.01 6.89 -16.86
CA ILE A 69 10.10 6.16 -17.78
C ILE A 69 10.28 6.60 -19.23
N ILE A 70 10.54 7.89 -19.46
CA ILE A 70 10.68 8.45 -20.80
C ILE A 70 12.08 8.15 -21.38
N ASN A 71 13.07 7.89 -20.53
CA ASN A 71 14.44 7.59 -20.95
C ASN A 71 14.50 6.44 -21.97
N GLU A 72 15.05 6.73 -23.14
CA GLU A 72 15.14 5.83 -24.28
C GLU A 72 16.07 4.64 -24.01
N GLU A 73 17.13 4.82 -23.21
CA GLU A 73 18.01 3.73 -22.80
C GLU A 73 17.29 2.70 -21.94
N LEU A 74 16.42 3.16 -21.02
CA LEU A 74 15.61 2.27 -20.20
C LEU A 74 14.56 1.55 -21.05
N ARG A 75 13.94 2.24 -22.01
CA ARG A 75 12.96 1.63 -22.93
C ARG A 75 13.58 0.61 -23.88
N GLY A 76 14.86 0.74 -24.17
CA GLY A 76 15.63 -0.23 -24.96
C GLY A 76 15.97 -1.52 -24.20
N LEU A 77 15.73 -1.59 -22.89
CA LEU A 77 15.98 -2.79 -22.10
C LEU A 77 14.98 -3.89 -22.43
N ASP A 78 15.43 -5.13 -22.30
CA ASP A 78 14.56 -6.30 -22.39
C ASP A 78 13.42 -6.22 -21.36
N GLY A 79 12.21 -6.67 -21.73
CA GLY A 79 10.98 -6.50 -20.94
C GLY A 79 11.10 -6.80 -19.44
N PRO A 80 11.66 -7.95 -19.00
CA PRO A 80 11.84 -8.24 -17.59
C PRO A 80 12.88 -7.33 -16.91
N THR A 81 13.95 -6.95 -17.62
CA THR A 81 14.99 -6.05 -17.12
C THR A 81 14.45 -4.63 -16.96
N TYR A 82 13.63 -4.17 -17.91
CA TYR A 82 12.90 -2.91 -17.83
C TYR A 82 11.94 -2.88 -16.63
N ALA A 83 11.15 -3.95 -16.45
CA ALA A 83 10.23 -4.05 -15.31
C ALA A 83 10.97 -4.02 -13.97
N TYR A 84 12.12 -4.70 -13.88
CA TYR A 84 12.96 -4.70 -12.67
C TYR A 84 13.59 -3.33 -12.41
N ALA A 85 14.04 -2.64 -13.47
CA ALA A 85 14.58 -1.28 -13.38
C ALA A 85 13.50 -0.27 -12.94
N LEU A 86 12.28 -0.39 -13.48
CA LEU A 86 11.14 0.44 -13.10
C LEU A 86 10.74 0.22 -11.63
N TRP A 87 10.68 -1.05 -11.22
CA TRP A 87 10.38 -1.45 -9.84
C TRP A 87 11.43 -0.93 -8.85
N ASN A 88 12.72 -1.07 -9.16
CA ASN A 88 13.78 -0.52 -8.32
C ASN A 88 13.78 1.00 -8.31
N GLY A 89 13.54 1.63 -9.46
CA GLY A 89 13.46 3.09 -9.58
C GLY A 89 12.36 3.68 -8.72
N LEU A 90 11.24 2.98 -8.53
CA LEU A 90 10.15 3.42 -7.65
C LEU A 90 10.63 3.69 -6.21
N PHE A 91 11.57 2.89 -5.70
CA PHE A 91 12.12 3.05 -4.36
C PHE A 91 13.41 3.89 -4.33
N ALA A 92 14.20 3.87 -5.40
CA ALA A 92 15.45 4.61 -5.49
C ALA A 92 15.26 6.11 -5.79
N VAL A 93 14.21 6.48 -6.53
CA VAL A 93 13.96 7.88 -6.91
C VAL A 93 13.68 8.78 -5.70
N PRO A 94 12.79 8.42 -4.75
CA PRO A 94 12.60 9.21 -3.53
C PRO A 94 13.89 9.34 -2.70
N GLU A 95 14.71 8.29 -2.64
CA GLU A 95 16.01 8.31 -1.98
C GLU A 95 16.96 9.35 -2.60
N LEU A 96 17.02 9.38 -3.94
CA LEU A 96 17.83 10.33 -4.70
C LEU A 96 17.37 11.78 -4.50
N VAL A 97 16.06 12.03 -4.52
CA VAL A 97 15.50 13.37 -4.29
C VAL A 97 15.85 13.86 -2.88
N LEU A 98 15.72 12.99 -1.87
CA LEU A 98 16.07 13.33 -0.48
C LEU A 98 17.56 13.56 -0.28
N ARG A 99 18.40 12.83 -1.01
CA ARG A 99 19.85 13.04 -1.00
C ARG A 99 20.21 14.40 -1.60
N ASP A 100 19.62 14.76 -2.73
CA ASP A 100 19.95 16.01 -3.42
C ASP A 100 19.43 17.25 -2.71
N ARG A 101 18.35 17.10 -1.93
CA ARG A 101 17.75 18.18 -1.12
C ARG A 101 18.06 18.05 0.37
N GLN A 102 19.09 17.30 0.75
CA GLN A 102 19.37 17.03 2.16
C GLN A 102 19.59 18.31 2.99
N GLU A 103 20.18 19.36 2.40
CA GLU A 103 20.37 20.65 3.07
C GLU A 103 19.06 21.38 3.35
N GLU A 104 18.05 21.25 2.48
CA GLU A 104 16.77 21.94 2.58
C GLU A 104 15.81 21.26 3.59
N TYR A 105 15.82 19.94 3.62
CA TYR A 105 14.98 19.15 4.52
C TYR A 105 15.67 18.79 5.85
N GLY A 106 16.99 18.91 5.93
CA GLY A 106 17.79 18.65 7.13
C GLY A 106 17.54 17.27 7.74
N ARG A 107 17.23 17.24 9.04
CA ARG A 107 17.01 15.99 9.80
C ARG A 107 15.83 15.17 9.29
N TYR A 108 14.82 15.81 8.70
CA TYR A 108 13.67 15.13 8.11
C TYR A 108 14.09 14.24 6.95
N ALA A 109 14.92 14.77 6.04
CA ALA A 109 15.42 13.99 4.90
C ALA A 109 16.28 12.81 5.34
N TYR A 110 17.10 12.97 6.39
CA TYR A 110 17.93 11.87 6.89
C TYR A 110 17.08 10.67 7.35
N VAL A 111 16.06 10.92 8.18
CA VAL A 111 15.17 9.86 8.68
C VAL A 111 14.36 9.26 7.53
N LEU A 112 13.76 10.09 6.69
CA LEU A 112 12.93 9.58 5.61
C LEU A 112 13.76 8.80 4.57
N ARG A 113 15.02 9.19 4.36
CA ARG A 113 15.96 8.45 3.51
C ARG A 113 16.27 7.07 4.08
N SER A 114 16.52 6.94 5.38
CA SER A 114 16.78 5.62 5.98
C SER A 114 15.55 4.69 5.85
N TRP A 115 14.34 5.24 5.99
CA TRP A 115 13.11 4.51 5.69
C TRP A 115 13.06 4.06 4.22
N TRP A 116 13.31 4.95 3.27
CA TRP A 116 13.33 4.59 1.84
C TRP A 116 14.41 3.56 1.50
N THR A 117 15.59 3.64 2.10
CA THR A 117 16.63 2.62 1.96
C THR A 117 16.15 1.27 2.49
N ALA A 118 15.48 1.23 3.65
CA ALA A 118 14.89 0.00 4.18
C ALA A 118 13.79 -0.55 3.27
N TYR A 119 12.93 0.30 2.72
CA TYR A 119 11.93 -0.08 1.72
C TYR A 119 12.57 -0.64 0.46
N ARG A 120 13.61 0.00 -0.07
CA ARG A 120 14.33 -0.47 -1.25
C ARG A 120 14.95 -1.84 -1.04
N VAL A 121 15.60 -2.08 0.09
CA VAL A 121 16.17 -3.39 0.40
C VAL A 121 15.04 -4.44 0.49
N THR A 122 13.99 -4.15 1.27
CA THR A 122 12.89 -5.11 1.52
C THR A 122 12.05 -5.40 0.26
N TYR A 123 11.66 -4.37 -0.47
CA TYR A 123 10.73 -4.48 -1.59
C TYR A 123 11.41 -4.46 -2.94
N GLY A 124 12.53 -3.75 -3.10
CA GLY A 124 13.29 -3.70 -4.35
C GLY A 124 14.13 -4.95 -4.59
N GLU A 125 14.75 -5.51 -3.54
CA GLU A 125 15.68 -6.64 -3.69
C GLU A 125 15.07 -7.97 -3.24
N TYR A 126 14.50 -8.04 -2.02
CA TYR A 126 13.98 -9.30 -1.49
C TYR A 126 12.68 -9.76 -2.15
N LEU A 127 11.70 -8.85 -2.34
CA LEU A 127 10.37 -9.22 -2.81
C LEU A 127 10.35 -9.82 -4.23
N PRO A 128 11.08 -9.29 -5.24
CA PRO A 128 11.12 -9.90 -6.56
C PRO A 128 11.73 -11.31 -6.53
N CYS A 129 12.80 -11.49 -5.76
CA CYS A 129 13.44 -12.79 -5.58
C CYS A 129 12.47 -13.80 -4.95
N LEU A 130 11.80 -13.41 -3.85
CA LEU A 130 10.80 -14.23 -3.18
C LEU A 130 9.64 -14.58 -4.12
N THR A 131 9.20 -13.62 -4.92
CA THR A 131 8.10 -13.79 -5.88
C THR A 131 8.46 -14.82 -6.95
N VAL A 132 9.66 -14.72 -7.54
CA VAL A 132 10.16 -15.70 -8.53
C VAL A 132 10.26 -17.10 -7.93
N LEU A 133 10.80 -17.23 -6.71
CA LEU A 133 10.90 -18.52 -6.02
C LEU A 133 9.54 -19.13 -5.73
N THR A 134 8.58 -18.30 -5.32
CA THR A 134 7.21 -18.72 -5.02
C THR A 134 6.48 -19.15 -6.29
N PHE A 135 6.62 -18.43 -7.39
CA PHE A 135 6.05 -18.86 -8.67
C PHE A 135 6.66 -20.17 -9.15
N ARG A 136 7.97 -20.36 -8.98
CA ARG A 136 8.65 -21.60 -9.35
C ARG A 136 8.20 -22.78 -8.48
N SER A 137 7.95 -22.58 -7.19
CA SER A 137 7.43 -23.63 -6.31
C SER A 137 5.98 -23.96 -6.63
N VAL A 138 5.13 -22.95 -6.83
CA VAL A 138 3.72 -23.12 -7.24
C VAL A 138 3.64 -23.85 -8.59
N GLY A 139 4.45 -23.48 -9.58
CA GLY A 139 4.49 -24.16 -10.86
C GLY A 139 4.81 -25.65 -10.73
N ARG A 140 5.83 -25.99 -9.92
CA ARG A 140 6.15 -27.40 -9.63
C ARG A 140 5.01 -28.14 -8.95
N TYR A 141 4.32 -27.49 -8.01
CA TYR A 141 3.18 -28.08 -7.33
C TYR A 141 2.01 -28.33 -8.28
N VAL A 142 1.70 -27.38 -9.16
CA VAL A 142 0.64 -27.52 -10.17
C VAL A 142 0.97 -28.64 -11.15
N CYS A 143 2.23 -28.75 -11.61
CA CYS A 143 2.65 -29.86 -12.47
C CYS A 143 2.47 -31.21 -11.77
N ALA A 144 2.98 -31.36 -10.54
CA ALA A 144 2.85 -32.61 -9.78
C ALA A 144 1.38 -32.97 -9.52
N PHE A 145 0.54 -31.97 -9.24
CA PHE A 145 -0.90 -32.17 -9.06
C PHE A 145 -1.58 -32.64 -10.36
N GLY A 146 -1.24 -32.04 -11.50
CA GLY A 146 -1.73 -32.45 -12.82
C GLY A 146 -1.32 -33.87 -13.18
N GLU A 147 -0.05 -34.24 -12.92
CA GLU A 147 0.45 -35.61 -13.12
C GLU A 147 -0.30 -36.63 -12.25
N ALA A 148 -0.57 -36.28 -10.99
CA ALA A 148 -1.34 -37.14 -10.08
C ALA A 148 -2.79 -37.32 -10.55
N ILE A 149 -3.43 -36.26 -11.05
CA ILE A 149 -4.79 -36.35 -11.63
C ILE A 149 -4.79 -37.24 -12.87
N ALA A 150 -3.84 -37.05 -13.79
CA ALA A 150 -3.75 -37.85 -15.00
C ALA A 150 -3.56 -39.34 -14.67
N ALA A 151 -2.69 -39.66 -13.69
CA ALA A 151 -2.47 -41.02 -13.22
C ALA A 151 -3.73 -41.62 -12.55
N MET A 152 -4.45 -40.84 -11.76
CA MET A 152 -5.72 -41.26 -11.16
C MET A 152 -6.76 -41.57 -12.24
N TRP A 153 -6.87 -40.73 -13.27
CA TRP A 153 -7.83 -40.91 -14.35
C TRP A 153 -7.53 -42.17 -15.18
N GLY A 154 -6.24 -42.46 -15.44
CA GLY A 154 -5.81 -43.70 -16.09
C GLY A 154 -6.29 -44.94 -15.34
N ARG A 155 -6.14 -44.97 -14.00
CA ARG A 155 -6.62 -46.08 -13.16
C ARG A 155 -8.14 -46.20 -13.14
N CYS A 156 -8.87 -45.09 -13.12
CA CYS A 156 -10.34 -45.11 -13.19
C CYS A 156 -10.84 -45.62 -14.55
N TYR A 157 -10.16 -45.25 -15.64
CA TYR A 157 -10.47 -45.74 -16.98
C TYR A 157 -10.26 -47.25 -17.08
N GLU A 158 -9.13 -47.77 -16.61
CA GLU A 158 -8.85 -49.21 -16.57
C GLU A 158 -9.90 -49.99 -15.75
N PHE A 159 -10.30 -49.45 -14.59
CA PHE A 159 -11.35 -50.05 -13.77
C PHE A 159 -12.71 -50.03 -14.45
N GLY A 160 -13.05 -48.92 -15.12
CA GLY A 160 -14.29 -48.76 -15.89
C GLY A 160 -14.37 -49.72 -17.07
N GLU A 161 -13.28 -49.87 -17.84
CA GLU A 161 -13.19 -50.79 -18.96
C GLU A 161 -13.31 -52.26 -18.49
N GLY A 162 -12.57 -52.64 -17.44
CA GLY A 162 -12.67 -53.97 -16.86
C GLY A 162 -14.08 -54.28 -16.34
N GLY A 163 -14.69 -53.33 -15.61
CA GLY A 163 -16.07 -53.46 -15.13
C GLY A 163 -17.09 -53.58 -16.25
N PHE A 164 -16.92 -52.81 -17.33
CA PHE A 164 -17.76 -52.88 -18.52
C PHE A 164 -17.71 -54.26 -19.18
N TRP A 165 -16.51 -54.80 -19.42
CA TRP A 165 -16.34 -56.14 -19.99
C TRP A 165 -16.96 -57.24 -19.12
N ILE A 166 -16.76 -57.17 -17.79
CA ILE A 166 -17.37 -58.13 -16.85
C ILE A 166 -18.90 -58.07 -16.94
N ALA A 167 -19.49 -56.87 -16.97
CA ALA A 167 -20.93 -56.71 -17.10
C ALA A 167 -21.46 -57.30 -18.41
N VAL A 168 -20.79 -57.05 -19.54
CA VAL A 168 -21.14 -57.64 -20.84
C VAL A 168 -21.09 -59.16 -20.79
N ILE A 169 -20.06 -59.75 -20.19
CA ILE A 169 -19.94 -61.20 -20.04
C ILE A 169 -21.09 -61.75 -19.19
N LEU A 170 -21.37 -61.14 -18.02
CA LEU A 170 -22.45 -61.58 -17.12
C LEU A 170 -23.83 -61.50 -17.77
N VAL A 171 -24.12 -60.41 -18.49
CA VAL A 171 -25.38 -60.25 -19.24
C VAL A 171 -25.48 -61.26 -20.37
N SER A 172 -24.39 -61.51 -21.09
CA SER A 172 -24.37 -62.53 -22.14
C SER A 172 -24.66 -63.92 -21.55
N LEU A 173 -23.98 -64.27 -20.44
CA LEU A 173 -24.15 -65.55 -19.75
C LEU A 173 -25.59 -65.72 -19.24
N SER A 174 -26.20 -64.69 -18.66
CA SER A 174 -27.57 -64.77 -18.14
C SER A 174 -28.64 -64.93 -19.23
N LEU A 175 -28.36 -64.49 -20.46
CA LEU A 175 -29.27 -64.68 -21.60
C LEU A 175 -29.04 -66.02 -22.31
N PHE A 176 -27.79 -66.41 -22.54
CA PHE A 176 -27.46 -67.62 -23.32
C PHE A 176 -27.54 -68.91 -22.51
N LEU A 177 -27.26 -68.88 -21.20
CA LEU A 177 -27.25 -70.09 -20.37
C LEU A 177 -28.66 -70.68 -20.15
N PRO A 178 -29.72 -69.88 -19.93
CA PRO A 178 -31.09 -70.40 -19.92
C PRO A 178 -31.55 -70.91 -21.29
N MET A 179 -31.18 -70.23 -22.38
CA MET A 179 -31.51 -70.65 -23.75
C MET A 179 -30.88 -72.01 -24.07
N ALA A 180 -29.61 -72.20 -23.74
CA ALA A 180 -28.90 -73.47 -23.92
C ALA A 180 -29.45 -74.61 -23.04
N LEU A 181 -30.01 -74.30 -21.86
CA LEU A 181 -30.64 -75.29 -20.99
C LEU A 181 -32.08 -75.63 -21.40
N TYR A 182 -32.78 -74.75 -22.10
CA TYR A 182 -34.15 -74.99 -22.60
C TYR A 182 -34.17 -75.68 -23.97
N ASP A 183 -33.14 -75.49 -24.81
CA ASP A 183 -32.99 -76.16 -26.12
C ASP A 183 -32.28 -77.53 -26.05
N ALA A 184 -31.86 -77.98 -24.85
CA ALA A 184 -31.27 -79.30 -24.59
C ALA A 184 -32.32 -80.33 -24.14
#